data_AF-H8ZBK9-F1
#
_entry.id   AF-H8ZBK9-F1
#
_cell.length_a   1.000
_cell.length_b   1.000
_cell.length_c   1.000
_cell.angle_alpha   90.00
_cell.angle_beta   90.00
_cell.angle_gamma   90.00
#
_symmetry.space_group_name_H-M   'P 1'
#
loop_
_entity.id
_entity.type
_entity.pdbx_description
1 polymer ?
#
loop_
_entity_poly.entity_id
_entity_poly.type
_entity_poly.pdbx_seq_one_letter_code
_entity_poly.pdbx_strand_id
1 'polypeptide(L)'
;MVVRTPRRAAHKRTPYKQRTQEVPEQENTLPNSNLIDLIKYYKEKEEIREEYINALKAENTHLRNSLVVPDQSVFTGMTISRVEDTLYCKQTIEKDGVVCSLSFLLEEHEMIYTYIYQESRNIKDLPDYLQRTINFPKTQVKIFFFNIYQCVAKDDDDE
;
A
#
# COMPACT_ATOMS: atom_id res chain seq x y z
N MET A 1 -9.63 -28.26 -35.50
CA MET A 1 -8.23 -27.80 -35.42
C MET A 1 -7.98 -27.31 -34.01
N VAL A 2 -7.06 -27.93 -33.27
CA VAL A 2 -6.83 -27.63 -31.84
C VAL A 2 -5.78 -26.52 -31.74
N VAL A 3 -6.22 -25.33 -31.34
CA VAL A 3 -5.32 -24.19 -31.09
C VAL A 3 -4.58 -24.44 -29.78
N ARG A 4 -3.30 -24.84 -29.89
CA ARG A 4 -2.41 -24.99 -28.74
C ARG A 4 -1.91 -23.61 -28.33
N THR A 5 -2.32 -23.13 -27.17
CA THR A 5 -1.72 -21.94 -26.55
C THR A 5 -0.31 -22.27 -26.04
N PRO A 6 0.64 -21.32 -26.11
CA PRO A 6 2.00 -21.55 -25.65
C PRO A 6 2.03 -21.66 -24.12
N ARG A 7 2.63 -22.75 -23.63
CA ARG A 7 2.85 -23.01 -22.21
C ARG A 7 3.83 -21.98 -21.67
N ARG A 8 3.40 -21.07 -20.78
CA ARG A 8 4.32 -20.17 -20.05
C ARG A 8 5.31 -21.04 -19.27
N ALA A 9 6.57 -21.05 -19.70
CA ALA A 9 7.64 -21.58 -18.89
C ALA A 9 7.69 -20.79 -17.59
N ALA A 10 7.73 -21.48 -16.46
CA ALA A 10 7.93 -20.84 -15.16
C ALA A 10 9.21 -20.00 -15.25
N HIS A 11 9.07 -18.67 -15.15
CA HIS A 11 10.20 -17.78 -14.99
C HIS A 11 10.93 -18.21 -13.73
N LYS A 12 12.05 -18.91 -13.88
CA LYS A 12 13.04 -19.05 -12.83
C LYS A 12 13.34 -17.62 -12.38
N ARG A 13 13.10 -17.32 -11.10
CA ARG A 13 13.51 -16.07 -10.45
C ARG A 13 14.93 -15.77 -10.93
N THR A 14 15.12 -14.66 -11.60
CA THR A 14 16.46 -14.19 -11.93
C THR A 14 17.21 -14.08 -10.60
N PRO A 15 18.39 -14.72 -10.45
CA PRO A 15 19.16 -14.56 -9.23
C PRO A 15 19.47 -13.07 -9.11
N TYR A 16 19.22 -12.49 -7.93
CA TYR A 16 19.71 -11.16 -7.63
C TYR A 16 21.23 -11.19 -7.85
N LYS A 17 21.72 -10.52 -8.89
CA LYS A 17 23.15 -10.31 -9.06
C LYS A 17 23.55 -9.39 -7.93
N GLN A 18 24.12 -9.95 -6.86
CA GLN A 18 24.97 -9.15 -5.98
C GLN A 18 25.99 -8.47 -6.90
N ARG A 19 26.04 -7.15 -6.85
CA ARG A 19 27.12 -6.40 -7.47
C ARG A 19 28.37 -6.74 -6.66
N THR A 20 29.07 -7.80 -7.04
CA THR A 20 30.48 -7.96 -6.69
C THR A 20 31.19 -6.81 -7.39
N GLN A 21 31.28 -5.68 -6.70
CA GLN A 21 32.46 -4.87 -6.88
C GLN A 21 33.60 -5.75 -6.37
N GLU A 22 34.36 -6.30 -7.30
CA GLU A 22 35.76 -6.60 -7.04
C GLU A 22 36.35 -5.30 -6.49
N VAL A 23 36.39 -5.20 -5.17
CA VAL A 23 37.26 -4.26 -4.50
C VAL A 23 38.64 -4.73 -4.96
N PRO A 24 39.41 -3.92 -5.71
CA PRO A 24 40.79 -4.29 -5.93
C PRO A 24 41.37 -4.48 -4.54
N GLU A 25 41.87 -5.67 -4.24
CA GLU A 25 42.74 -5.93 -3.12
C GLU A 25 44.03 -5.14 -3.37
N GLN A 26 43.94 -3.80 -3.23
CA GLN A 26 45.07 -3.03 -2.82
C GLN A 26 45.30 -3.46 -1.39
N GLU A 27 46.20 -4.43 -1.23
CA GLU A 27 47.05 -4.54 -0.05
C GLU A 27 47.72 -3.18 0.15
N ASN A 28 46.98 -2.22 0.70
CA ASN A 28 47.56 -1.02 1.25
C ASN A 28 48.24 -1.47 2.52
N THR A 29 49.49 -1.91 2.37
CA THR A 29 50.44 -2.02 3.47
C THR A 29 50.34 -0.73 4.26
N LEU A 30 49.71 -0.81 5.44
CA LEU A 30 49.49 0.32 6.31
C LEU A 30 50.86 0.95 6.60
N PRO A 31 51.09 2.23 6.23
CA PRO A 31 52.28 2.91 6.71
C PRO A 31 52.15 2.95 8.24
N ASN A 32 53.20 2.55 8.96
CA ASN A 32 53.25 2.62 10.42
C ASN A 32 52.86 4.02 10.89
N SER A 33 51.58 4.22 11.25
CA SER A 33 51.03 5.48 11.70
C SER A 33 50.59 5.34 13.15
N ASN A 34 50.80 6.40 13.92
CA ASN A 34 50.42 6.47 15.32
C ASN A 34 48.96 6.05 15.47
N LEU A 35 48.66 5.18 16.44
CA LEU A 35 47.30 4.69 16.77
C LEU A 35 46.26 5.85 16.85
N ILE A 36 46.73 7.04 17.22
CA ILE A 36 45.97 8.30 17.29
C ILE A 36 45.43 8.73 15.91
N ASP A 37 46.24 8.65 14.85
CA ASP A 37 45.85 9.03 13.49
C ASP A 37 44.81 8.04 12.94
N LEU A 38 44.94 6.76 13.29
CA LEU A 38 43.97 5.72 12.92
C LEU A 38 42.62 5.95 13.61
N ILE A 39 42.62 6.27 14.91
CA ILE A 39 41.39 6.62 15.65
C ILE A 39 40.71 7.86 15.05
N LYS A 40 41.50 8.87 14.68
CA LYS A 40 41.00 10.10 14.05
C LYS A 40 40.34 9.79 12.70
N TYR A 41 40.99 8.98 11.86
CA TYR A 41 40.48 8.55 10.57
C TYR A 41 39.12 7.82 10.68
N TYR A 42 38.99 6.89 11.62
CA TYR A 42 37.73 6.15 11.81
C TYR A 42 36.61 7.04 12.37
N LYS A 43 36.92 7.97 13.29
CA LYS A 43 35.92 8.93 13.80
C LYS A 43 35.39 9.86 12.71
N GLU A 44 36.28 10.44 11.88
CA GLU A 44 35.87 11.30 10.76
C GLU A 44 34.99 10.53 9.76
N LYS A 45 35.30 9.25 9.50
CA LYS A 45 34.46 8.38 8.67
C LYS A 45 33.09 8.08 9.28
N GLU A 46 33.01 7.89 10.59
CA GLU A 46 31.76 7.67 11.31
C GLU A 46 30.88 8.93 11.25
N GLU A 47 31.45 10.12 11.46
CA GLU A 47 30.75 11.40 11.37
C GLU A 47 30.17 11.64 9.96
N ILE A 48 30.97 11.41 8.91
CA ILE A 48 30.51 11.52 7.51
C ILE A 48 29.36 10.55 7.24
N ARG A 49 29.41 9.34 7.82
CA ARG A 49 28.35 8.34 7.66
C ARG A 49 27.06 8.79 8.35
N GLU A 50 27.15 9.33 9.56
CA GLU A 50 25.98 9.85 10.28
C GLU A 50 25.36 11.05 9.55
N GLU A 51 26.18 11.96 9.05
CA GLU A 51 25.71 13.10 8.26
C GLU A 51 24.97 12.65 6.99
N TYR A 52 25.51 11.64 6.28
CA TYR A 52 24.84 11.05 5.12
C TYR A 52 23.50 10.39 5.48
N ILE A 53 23.44 9.65 6.58
CA ILE A 53 22.18 9.04 7.07
C ILE A 53 21.15 10.13 7.41
N ASN A 54 21.58 11.21 8.06
CA ASN A 54 20.71 12.32 8.43
C ASN A 54 20.20 13.08 7.20
N ALA A 55 21.04 13.30 6.19
CA ALA A 55 20.63 13.87 4.91
C ALA A 55 19.57 13.00 4.22
N LEU A 56 19.77 11.67 4.15
CA LEU A 56 18.79 10.74 3.57
C LEU A 56 17.47 10.70 4.35
N LYS A 57 17.51 10.81 5.68
CA LYS A 57 16.30 10.90 6.51
C LYS A 57 15.55 12.21 6.27
N ALA A 58 16.27 13.33 6.17
CA ALA A 58 15.69 14.63 5.88
C ALA A 58 15.03 14.65 4.49
N GLU A 59 15.71 14.10 3.48
CA GLU A 59 15.17 13.97 2.12
C GLU A 59 13.93 13.07 2.08
N ASN A 60 13.95 11.91 2.73
CA ASN A 60 12.76 11.03 2.82
C ASN A 60 11.58 11.73 3.52
N THR A 61 11.85 12.50 4.57
CA THR A 61 10.83 13.27 5.27
C THR A 61 10.26 14.35 4.37
N HIS A 62 11.13 15.08 3.66
CA HIS A 62 10.73 16.07 2.67
C HIS A 62 9.89 15.44 1.56
N LEU A 63 10.29 14.31 0.98
CA LEU A 63 9.53 13.61 -0.07
C LEU A 63 8.15 13.17 0.44
N ARG A 64 8.06 12.63 1.66
CA ARG A 64 6.77 12.24 2.27
C ARG A 64 5.85 13.43 2.52
N ASN A 65 6.41 14.60 2.84
CA ASN A 65 5.65 15.82 3.09
C ASN A 65 5.32 16.59 1.80
N SER A 66 6.18 16.50 0.79
CA SER A 66 6.08 17.19 -0.51
C SER A 66 5.23 16.42 -1.52
N LEU A 67 5.15 15.09 -1.38
CA LEU A 67 4.15 14.31 -2.07
C LEU A 67 2.81 14.65 -1.44
N VAL A 68 2.08 15.59 -2.08
CA VAL A 68 0.63 15.65 -1.95
C VAL A 68 0.15 14.26 -2.29
N VAL A 69 -0.14 13.44 -1.27
CA VAL A 69 -0.71 12.12 -1.45
C VAL A 69 -1.98 12.38 -2.23
N PRO A 70 -2.05 11.99 -3.52
CA PRO A 70 -3.23 12.30 -4.29
C PRO A 70 -4.40 11.61 -3.59
N ASP A 71 -5.48 12.36 -3.43
CA ASP A 71 -6.62 11.94 -2.61
C ASP A 71 -7.03 10.53 -3.03
N GLN A 72 -6.86 9.56 -2.12
CA GLN A 72 -7.09 8.15 -2.41
C GLN A 72 -8.54 7.91 -2.83
N SER A 73 -9.45 8.81 -2.43
CA SER A 73 -10.85 8.79 -2.83
C SER A 73 -11.03 8.95 -4.34
N VAL A 74 -10.14 9.68 -5.03
CA VAL A 74 -10.19 9.88 -6.48
C VAL A 74 -9.86 8.57 -7.22
N PHE A 75 -8.95 7.77 -6.68
CA PHE A 75 -8.56 6.50 -7.31
C PHE A 75 -9.49 5.34 -6.97
N THR A 76 -9.94 5.29 -5.71
CA THR A 76 -10.74 4.17 -5.22
C THR A 76 -12.23 4.42 -5.34
N GLY A 77 -12.66 5.68 -5.45
CA GLY A 77 -14.05 6.09 -5.30
C GLY A 77 -14.55 6.04 -3.86
N MET A 78 -13.69 5.74 -2.88
CA MET A 78 -14.06 5.57 -1.48
C MET A 78 -13.79 6.86 -0.70
N THR A 79 -14.83 7.41 -0.09
CA THR A 79 -14.71 8.48 0.90
C THR A 79 -14.97 7.93 2.30
N ILE A 80 -14.08 8.25 3.24
CA ILE A 80 -14.19 7.84 4.64
C ILE A 80 -14.05 9.09 5.49
N SER A 81 -15.06 9.38 6.30
CA SER A 81 -14.99 10.39 7.36
C SER A 81 -15.20 9.72 8.72
N ARG A 82 -14.55 10.28 9.75
CA ARG A 82 -14.62 9.75 11.12
C ARG A 82 -15.29 10.75 12.02
N VAL A 83 -16.26 10.29 12.80
CA VAL A 83 -16.82 11.03 13.94
C VAL A 83 -16.77 10.08 15.12
N GLU A 84 -15.93 10.41 16.10
CA GLU A 84 -15.66 9.55 17.27
C GLU A 84 -15.19 8.14 16.85
N ASP A 85 -15.92 7.11 17.26
CA ASP A 85 -15.66 5.69 16.95
C ASP A 85 -16.44 5.18 15.74
N THR A 86 -17.16 6.07 15.05
CA THR A 86 -17.95 5.74 13.86
C THR A 86 -17.28 6.27 12.59
N LEU A 87 -17.05 5.38 11.63
CA LEU A 87 -16.60 5.69 10.29
C LEU A 87 -17.80 5.75 9.35
N TYR A 88 -17.95 6.86 8.65
CA TYR A 88 -18.94 7.06 7.60
C TYR A 88 -18.24 6.79 6.27
N CYS A 89 -18.68 5.75 5.57
CA CYS A 89 -18.05 5.29 4.35
C CYS A 89 -19.01 5.43 3.19
N LYS A 90 -18.51 5.95 2.06
CA LYS A 90 -19.24 5.99 0.81
C LYS A 90 -18.35 5.59 -0.36
N GLN A 91 -18.71 4.51 -1.03
CA GLN A 91 -18.08 4.06 -2.26
C GLN A 91 -18.90 4.59 -3.44
N THR A 92 -18.28 5.31 -4.36
CA THR A 92 -18.91 5.89 -5.55
C THR A 92 -18.09 5.54 -6.79
N ILE A 93 -18.72 5.02 -7.83
CA ILE A 93 -18.11 4.69 -9.12
C ILE A 93 -19.04 5.18 -10.23
N GLU A 94 -18.51 5.88 -11.22
CA GLU A 94 -19.26 6.29 -12.41
C GLU A 94 -19.00 5.28 -13.54
N LYS A 95 -20.08 4.75 -14.12
CA LYS A 95 -20.06 3.79 -15.23
C LYS A 95 -21.03 4.23 -16.30
N ASP A 96 -20.56 4.37 -17.54
CA ASP A 96 -21.41 4.76 -18.69
C ASP A 96 -22.30 5.98 -18.42
N GLY A 97 -21.79 6.95 -17.64
CA GLY A 97 -22.52 8.17 -17.24
C GLY A 97 -23.53 7.97 -16.09
N VAL A 98 -23.62 6.77 -15.52
CA VAL A 98 -24.44 6.44 -14.35
C VAL A 98 -23.56 6.34 -13.11
N VAL A 99 -23.93 7.09 -12.06
CA VAL A 99 -23.23 7.03 -10.77
C VAL A 99 -23.81 5.90 -9.92
N CYS A 100 -23.00 4.88 -9.66
CA CYS A 100 -23.26 3.79 -8.73
C CYS A 100 -22.65 4.14 -7.37
N SER A 101 -23.41 3.99 -6.28
CA SER A 101 -22.88 4.29 -4.95
C SER A 101 -23.45 3.41 -3.84
N LEU A 102 -22.63 3.15 -2.82
CA LEU A 102 -23.01 2.47 -1.59
C LEU A 102 -22.52 3.28 -0.38
N SER A 103 -23.43 3.60 0.53
CA SER A 103 -23.15 4.31 1.79
C SER A 103 -23.38 3.38 2.97
N PHE A 104 -22.49 3.40 3.95
CA PHE A 104 -22.55 2.56 5.14
C PHE A 104 -21.75 3.14 6.31
N LEU A 105 -22.03 2.65 7.52
CA LEU A 105 -21.28 2.95 8.73
C LEU A 105 -20.40 1.77 9.11
N LEU A 106 -19.26 2.09 9.71
CA LEU A 106 -18.35 1.14 10.34
C LEU A 106 -18.06 1.63 11.76
N GLU A 107 -18.64 0.97 12.75
CA GLU A 107 -18.32 1.23 14.15
C GLU A 107 -17.08 0.42 14.53
N GLU A 108 -16.08 1.10 15.08
CA GLU A 108 -14.83 0.49 15.51
C GLU A 108 -14.91 0.06 16.97
N HIS A 109 -14.79 -1.23 17.23
CA HIS A 109 -14.59 -1.77 18.58
C HIS A 109 -13.15 -2.30 18.71
N GLU A 110 -12.77 -2.86 19.87
CA GLU A 110 -11.37 -3.22 20.15
C GLU A 110 -10.78 -4.19 19.09
N MET A 111 -11.51 -5.26 18.75
CA MET A 111 -11.04 -6.32 17.83
C MET A 111 -11.95 -6.55 16.61
N ILE A 112 -13.11 -5.90 16.57
CA ILE A 112 -14.13 -6.10 15.54
C ILE A 112 -14.58 -4.76 14.95
N TYR A 113 -15.08 -4.84 13.72
CA TYR A 113 -15.87 -3.79 13.10
C TYR A 113 -17.33 -4.25 13.00
N THR A 114 -18.24 -3.31 13.26
CA THR A 114 -19.67 -3.48 13.03
C THR A 114 -20.06 -2.66 11.80
N TYR A 115 -20.42 -3.35 10.73
CA TYR A 115 -20.94 -2.75 9.51
C TYR A 115 -22.45 -2.51 9.63
N ILE A 116 -22.91 -1.33 9.25
CA ILE A 116 -24.33 -0.98 9.19
C ILE A 116 -24.63 -0.36 7.83
N TYR A 117 -25.48 -1.03 7.06
CA TYR A 117 -25.97 -0.53 5.78
C TYR A 117 -26.76 0.78 5.95
N GLN A 118 -26.57 1.75 5.04
CA GLN A 118 -27.40 2.94 4.96
C GLN A 118 -28.24 2.97 3.68
N GLU A 119 -27.58 3.06 2.53
CA GLU A 119 -28.24 3.18 1.24
C GLU A 119 -27.35 2.71 0.08
N SER A 120 -27.99 2.27 -1.01
CA SER A 120 -27.36 1.96 -2.28
C SER A 120 -28.11 2.64 -3.42
N ARG A 121 -27.38 3.09 -4.44
CA ARG A 121 -27.94 3.72 -5.64
C ARG A 121 -27.33 3.09 -6.89
N ASN A 122 -28.19 2.69 -7.83
CA ASN A 122 -27.81 2.11 -9.12
C ASN A 122 -26.90 0.86 -9.01
N ILE A 123 -27.11 0.04 -7.97
CA ILE A 123 -26.45 -1.27 -7.80
C ILE A 123 -27.54 -2.33 -7.97
N LYS A 124 -27.50 -3.11 -9.06
CA LYS A 124 -28.52 -4.11 -9.37
C LYS A 124 -28.44 -5.34 -8.46
N ASP A 125 -27.23 -5.88 -8.27
CA ASP A 125 -26.99 -7.15 -7.58
C ASP A 125 -26.29 -6.95 -6.22
N LEU A 126 -26.82 -6.07 -5.35
CA LEU A 126 -26.25 -5.92 -4.00
C LEU A 126 -26.55 -7.18 -3.16
N PRO A 127 -25.54 -7.96 -2.73
CA PRO A 127 -25.77 -9.16 -1.95
C PRO A 127 -26.56 -8.90 -0.66
N ASP A 128 -27.52 -9.76 -0.34
CA ASP A 128 -28.39 -9.62 0.83
C ASP A 128 -27.64 -9.46 2.15
N TYR A 129 -26.45 -10.08 2.27
CA TYR A 129 -25.66 -9.97 3.49
C TYR A 129 -25.17 -8.54 3.74
N LEU A 130 -24.89 -7.77 2.67
CA LEU A 130 -24.52 -6.35 2.76
C LEU A 130 -25.71 -5.43 3.06
N GLN A 131 -26.94 -5.93 3.02
CA GLN A 131 -28.12 -5.16 3.46
C GLN A 131 -28.39 -5.34 4.96
N ARG A 132 -27.59 -6.17 5.64
CA ARG A 132 -27.73 -6.49 7.07
C ARG A 132 -26.57 -5.93 7.86
N THR A 133 -26.72 -5.88 9.17
CA THR A 133 -25.60 -5.61 10.09
C THR A 133 -24.64 -6.80 10.07
N ILE A 134 -23.35 -6.53 9.86
CA ILE A 134 -22.31 -7.57 9.81
C ILE A 134 -21.23 -7.23 10.81
N ASN A 135 -20.83 -8.21 11.63
CA ASN A 135 -19.68 -8.08 12.51
C ASN A 135 -18.52 -8.87 11.92
N PHE A 136 -17.34 -8.25 11.80
CA PHE A 136 -16.16 -8.94 11.29
C PHE A 136 -14.88 -8.49 12.01
N PRO A 137 -13.84 -9.34 12.08
CA PRO A 137 -12.58 -8.99 12.72
C PRO A 137 -11.84 -7.88 11.98
N LYS A 138 -11.11 -7.01 12.69
CA LYS A 138 -10.28 -5.95 12.08
C LYS A 138 -9.29 -6.48 11.03
N THR A 139 -8.82 -7.71 11.18
CA THR A 139 -7.90 -8.37 10.22
C THR A 139 -8.51 -8.54 8.83
N GLN A 140 -9.84 -8.59 8.72
CA GLN A 140 -10.55 -8.80 7.45
C GLN A 140 -10.98 -7.50 6.76
N VAL A 141 -10.67 -6.34 7.33
CA VAL A 141 -11.13 -5.03 6.81
C VAL A 141 -10.77 -4.81 5.34
N LYS A 142 -9.59 -5.24 4.91
CA LYS A 142 -9.15 -5.12 3.51
C LYS A 142 -10.01 -5.96 2.56
N ILE A 143 -10.33 -7.18 2.98
CA ILE A 143 -11.18 -8.11 2.20
C ILE A 143 -12.60 -7.56 2.14
N PHE A 144 -13.09 -7.03 3.26
CA PHE A 144 -14.41 -6.40 3.34
C PHE A 144 -14.55 -5.24 2.34
N PHE A 145 -13.63 -4.27 2.37
CA PHE A 145 -13.65 -3.14 1.43
C PHE A 145 -13.49 -3.57 -0.03
N PHE A 146 -12.71 -4.63 -0.29
CA PHE A 146 -12.62 -5.20 -1.64
C PHE A 146 -13.95 -5.79 -2.12
N ASN A 147 -14.68 -6.51 -1.26
CA ASN A 147 -16.01 -7.04 -1.61
C ASN A 147 -17.01 -5.91 -1.89
N ILE A 148 -16.98 -4.84 -1.09
CA ILE A 148 -17.78 -3.63 -1.35
C ILE A 148 -17.45 -3.07 -2.74
N TYR A 149 -16.16 -2.86 -3.02
CA TYR A 149 -15.71 -2.36 -4.31
C TYR A 149 -16.20 -3.26 -5.45
N GLN A 150 -16.05 -4.58 -5.35
CA GLN A 150 -16.54 -5.51 -6.38
C GLN A 150 -18.04 -5.38 -6.61
N CYS A 151 -18.85 -5.20 -5.57
CA CYS A 151 -20.30 -5.04 -5.73
C CYS A 151 -20.66 -3.74 -6.46
N VAL A 152 -19.97 -2.64 -6.17
CA VAL A 152 -20.19 -1.36 -6.85
C VAL A 152 -19.58 -1.35 -8.26
N ALA A 153 -18.45 -2.04 -8.44
CA ALA A 153 -17.66 -2.09 -9.67
C ALA A 153 -18.09 -3.21 -10.64
N LYS A 154 -18.98 -4.13 -10.25
CA LYS A 154 -19.47 -5.22 -11.13
C LYS A 154 -20.12 -4.66 -12.41
N ASP A 155 -19.57 -5.01 -13.57
CA ASP A 155 -20.13 -4.64 -14.87
C ASP A 155 -21.33 -5.52 -15.21
N ASP A 156 -22.26 -4.98 -16.01
CA ASP A 156 -23.51 -5.64 -16.40
C ASP A 156 -23.31 -6.76 -17.44
N ASP A 157 -22.07 -7.17 -17.73
CA ASP A 157 -21.69 -8.08 -18.84
C ASP A 157 -22.11 -9.56 -18.64
N ASP A 158 -23.03 -9.85 -17.72
CA ASP A 158 -23.63 -11.18 -17.56
C ASP A 158 -24.98 -11.27 -18.34
N GLU A 159 -24.99 -10.96 -19.64
CA GLU A 159 -26.06 -11.34 -20.59
C GLU A 159 -25.50 -11.96 -21.90
#